data_AF-A0A0F9AR52-F1
#
_entry.id   AF-A0A0F9AR52-F1
#
_cell.length_a   1.000
_cell.length_b   1.000
_cell.length_c   1.000
_cell.angle_alpha   90.00
_cell.angle_beta   90.00
_cell.angle_gamma   90.00
#
_symmetry.space_group_name_H-M   'P 1'
#
loop_
_entity.id
_entity.type
_entity.pdbx_description
1 polymer ?
#
loop_
_entity_poly.entity_id
_entity_poly.type
_entity_poly.pdbx_seq_one_letter_code
_entity_poly.pdbx_strand_id
1 'polypeptide(L)'
;TRLYISLGRFKLKGDKRNVFTLIGDGESEEGSIWEGALFAPRLGIDNFTAILDYNNLQGYGRPSEICYYEPIVDKWNAFGWQTYRVDGHNFIEIINALKKPNNGKPKIVIADTIKGKGVSFMENELKWHYFVVTEEIKKQAMQDLKRSCHEK
;
A
#
# COMPACT_ATOMS: atom_id res chain seq x y z
N THR A 1 -13.66 7.08 1.28
CA THR A 1 -15.13 6.78 1.24
C THR A 1 -15.70 6.32 -0.11
N ARG A 2 -15.43 6.96 -1.25
CA ARG A 2 -16.05 6.59 -2.55
C ARG A 2 -15.68 5.20 -3.10
N LEU A 3 -14.51 4.66 -2.76
CA LEU A 3 -14.05 3.34 -3.23
C LEU A 3 -14.86 2.18 -2.60
N TYR A 4 -15.22 2.30 -1.32
CA TYR A 4 -15.91 1.22 -0.60
C TYR A 4 -17.36 1.00 -1.08
N ILE A 5 -18.03 2.08 -1.48
CA ILE A 5 -19.38 2.04 -2.05
C ILE A 5 -19.38 1.37 -3.43
N SER A 6 -18.31 1.54 -4.24
CA SER A 6 -18.23 0.91 -5.55
C SER A 6 -17.92 -0.59 -5.47
N LEU A 7 -17.11 -1.02 -4.49
CA LEU A 7 -16.72 -2.42 -4.27
C LEU A 7 -17.87 -3.30 -3.79
N GLY A 8 -18.65 -2.81 -2.81
CA GLY A 8 -19.88 -3.46 -2.40
C GLY A 8 -20.85 -3.59 -3.58
N ARG A 9 -20.93 -2.56 -4.43
CA ARG A 9 -21.85 -2.55 -5.57
C ARG A 9 -21.53 -3.60 -6.64
N PHE A 10 -20.26 -3.92 -6.89
CA PHE A 10 -19.91 -4.98 -7.85
C PHE A 10 -20.32 -6.35 -7.31
N LYS A 11 -19.92 -6.67 -6.07
CA LYS A 11 -20.27 -7.97 -5.48
C LYS A 11 -21.78 -8.13 -5.23
N LEU A 12 -22.45 -7.08 -4.75
CA LEU A 12 -23.91 -7.08 -4.54
C LEU A 12 -24.69 -7.20 -5.87
N LYS A 13 -24.05 -6.93 -7.01
CA LYS A 13 -24.61 -7.15 -8.35
C LYS A 13 -24.17 -8.49 -8.98
N GLY A 14 -23.52 -9.37 -8.22
CA GLY A 14 -23.06 -10.68 -8.70
C GLY A 14 -21.79 -10.64 -9.56
N ASP A 15 -21.07 -9.51 -9.58
CA ASP A 15 -19.81 -9.37 -10.29
C ASP A 15 -18.68 -10.14 -9.58
N LYS A 16 -17.89 -10.88 -10.34
CA LYS A 16 -16.81 -11.76 -9.86
C LYS A 16 -15.42 -11.18 -10.08
N ARG A 17 -15.29 -9.95 -10.58
CA ARG A 17 -13.99 -9.31 -10.80
C ARG A 17 -13.28 -9.06 -9.48
N ASN A 18 -11.97 -9.34 -9.46
CA ASN A 18 -11.10 -8.92 -8.37
C ASN A 18 -10.86 -7.42 -8.47
N VAL A 19 -10.88 -6.73 -7.34
CA VAL A 19 -10.62 -5.30 -7.26
C VAL A 19 -9.43 -5.04 -6.37
N PHE A 20 -8.54 -4.19 -6.85
CA PHE A 20 -7.31 -3.83 -6.17
C PHE A 20 -7.28 -2.33 -5.91
N THR A 21 -6.70 -1.94 -4.78
CA THR A 21 -6.37 -0.54 -4.49
C THR A 21 -4.96 -0.47 -3.90
N LEU A 22 -4.27 0.64 -4.15
CA LEU A 22 -3.00 0.98 -3.52
C LEU A 22 -3.27 2.20 -2.65
N ILE A 23 -2.86 2.13 -1.38
CA ILE A 23 -2.97 3.22 -0.42
C ILE A 23 -1.61 3.49 0.20
N GLY A 24 -1.35 4.74 0.60
CA GLY A 24 -0.16 5.11 1.35
C GLY A 24 -0.31 4.92 2.86
N ASP A 25 0.81 4.80 3.57
CA ASP A 25 0.84 4.84 5.04
C ASP A 25 0.23 6.11 5.63
N GLY A 26 0.57 7.29 5.10
CA GLY A 26 -0.05 8.55 5.53
C GLY A 26 -1.53 8.65 5.17
N GLU A 27 -1.93 8.12 4.01
CA GLU A 27 -3.35 8.04 3.64
C GLU A 27 -4.14 7.14 4.60
N SER A 28 -3.52 6.08 5.11
CA SER A 28 -4.16 5.16 6.07
C SER A 28 -4.44 5.78 7.45
N GLU A 29 -3.89 6.96 7.75
CA GLU A 29 -4.23 7.73 8.96
C GLU A 29 -5.64 8.34 8.88
N GLU A 30 -6.20 8.49 7.67
CA GLU A 30 -7.52 9.05 7.45
C GLU A 30 -8.64 8.15 7.97
N GLY A 31 -9.52 8.69 8.81
CA GLY A 31 -10.65 7.96 9.41
C GLY A 31 -11.53 7.26 8.37
N SER A 32 -11.67 7.83 7.18
CA SER A 32 -12.48 7.25 6.10
C SER A 32 -11.95 5.92 5.54
N ILE A 33 -10.66 5.62 5.72
CA ILE A 33 -10.08 4.30 5.40
C ILE A 33 -10.62 3.26 6.38
N TRP A 34 -10.60 3.59 7.67
CA TRP A 34 -11.08 2.73 8.75
C TRP A 34 -12.59 2.50 8.70
N GLU A 35 -13.38 3.53 8.36
CA GLU A 35 -14.82 3.37 8.08
C GLU A 35 -15.06 2.29 7.02
N GLY A 36 -14.31 2.34 5.91
CA GLY A 36 -14.41 1.33 4.87
C GLY A 36 -13.94 -0.05 5.31
N ALA A 37 -12.86 -0.10 6.09
CA ALA A 37 -12.33 -1.35 6.65
C ALA A 37 -13.37 -2.06 7.55
N LEU A 38 -14.21 -1.32 8.28
CA LEU A 38 -15.30 -1.88 9.09
C LEU A 38 -16.37 -2.59 8.25
N PHE A 39 -16.79 -1.98 7.14
CA PHE A 39 -17.90 -2.50 6.35
C PHE A 39 -17.51 -3.65 5.42
N ALA A 40 -16.27 -3.69 4.91
CA ALA A 40 -15.88 -4.67 3.90
C ALA A 40 -16.06 -6.14 4.34
N PRO A 41 -15.64 -6.56 5.55
CA PRO A 41 -15.91 -7.92 6.05
C PRO A 41 -17.38 -8.17 6.33
N ARG A 42 -18.11 -7.18 6.87
CA ARG A 42 -19.55 -7.30 7.17
C ARG A 42 -20.38 -7.56 5.91
N LEU A 43 -19.96 -6.98 4.79
CA LEU A 43 -20.54 -7.14 3.45
C LEU A 43 -19.97 -8.36 2.69
N GLY A 44 -19.03 -9.09 3.30
CA GLY A 44 -18.40 -10.26 2.70
C GLY A 44 -17.63 -9.96 1.42
N ILE A 45 -16.99 -8.80 1.29
CA ILE A 45 -16.29 -8.35 0.07
C ILE A 45 -14.92 -9.05 -0.05
N ASP A 46 -14.95 -10.35 -0.34
CA ASP A 46 -13.75 -11.19 -0.49
C ASP A 46 -13.01 -11.04 -1.83
N ASN A 47 -13.55 -10.30 -2.78
CA ASN A 47 -12.91 -10.00 -4.06
C ASN A 47 -12.11 -8.70 -4.02
N PHE A 48 -12.00 -8.07 -2.85
CA PHE A 48 -11.25 -6.83 -2.65
C PHE A 48 -9.91 -7.08 -1.98
N THR A 49 -8.85 -6.53 -2.58
CA THR A 49 -7.49 -6.53 -2.05
C THR A 49 -6.95 -5.11 -1.99
N ALA A 50 -6.60 -4.65 -0.80
CA ALA A 50 -5.82 -3.43 -0.61
C ALA A 50 -4.33 -3.75 -0.56
N ILE A 51 -3.51 -2.86 -1.08
CA ILE A 51 -2.05 -2.89 -0.95
C ILE A 51 -1.68 -1.60 -0.23
N LEU A 52 -1.03 -1.72 0.92
CA LEU A 52 -0.50 -0.60 1.68
C LEU A 52 0.97 -0.45 1.34
N ASP A 53 1.33 0.67 0.70
CA ASP A 53 2.71 1.10 0.53
C ASP A 53 3.21 1.70 1.85
N TYR A 54 3.90 0.87 2.64
CA TYR A 54 4.46 1.26 3.93
C TYR A 54 5.94 1.61 3.76
N ASN A 55 6.21 2.87 3.40
CA ASN A 55 7.56 3.44 3.35
C ASN A 55 7.95 4.22 4.62
N ASN A 56 7.03 4.35 5.58
CA ASN A 56 7.15 5.10 6.82
C ASN A 56 7.60 6.56 6.59
N LEU A 57 7.06 7.21 5.55
CA LEU A 57 7.43 8.58 5.17
C LEU A 57 6.31 9.33 4.44
N GLN A 58 5.69 10.26 5.16
CA GLN A 58 4.63 11.15 4.68
C GLN A 58 5.04 12.62 4.65
N GLY A 59 4.18 13.52 4.16
CA GLY A 59 4.52 14.94 3.99
C GLY A 59 4.86 15.71 5.27
N TYR A 60 4.45 15.19 6.43
CA TYR A 60 4.74 15.79 7.74
C TYR A 60 5.85 15.07 8.51
N GLY A 61 6.51 14.08 7.92
CA GLY A 61 7.52 13.25 8.59
C GLY A 61 7.16 11.77 8.56
N ARG A 62 7.60 11.00 9.56
CA ARG A 62 7.33 9.55 9.62
C ARG A 62 6.04 9.29 10.40
N PRO A 63 5.08 8.49 9.86
CA PRO A 63 3.89 8.09 10.62
C PRO A 63 4.21 7.55 12.02
N SER A 64 5.26 6.71 12.13
CA SER A 64 5.75 6.16 13.41
C SER A 64 6.25 7.18 14.44
N GLU A 65 6.57 8.40 14.02
CA GLU A 65 7.01 9.50 14.89
C GLU A 65 5.89 10.51 15.19
N ILE A 66 4.84 10.53 14.36
CA ILE A 66 3.77 11.52 14.40
C ILE A 66 2.55 10.97 15.17
N CYS A 67 2.21 9.71 14.95
CA CYS A 67 1.06 9.08 15.57
C CYS A 67 1.38 7.65 16.05
N TYR A 68 0.47 7.06 16.82
CA TYR A 68 0.58 5.66 17.23
C TYR A 68 0.22 4.75 16.06
N TYR A 69 1.14 4.61 15.10
CA TYR A 69 0.89 3.93 13.82
C TYR A 69 0.94 2.40 13.93
N GLU A 70 1.95 1.85 14.59
CA GLU A 70 2.07 0.40 14.83
C GLU A 70 1.30 -0.02 16.11
N PRO A 71 0.81 -1.28 16.22
CA PRO A 71 0.92 -2.38 15.26
C PRO A 71 -0.14 -2.30 14.13
N ILE A 72 0.28 -2.05 12.88
CA ILE A 72 -0.64 -1.88 11.74
C ILE A 72 -1.26 -3.21 11.31
N VAL A 73 -0.51 -4.31 11.40
CA VAL A 73 -0.99 -5.67 11.09
C VAL A 73 -2.16 -6.03 12.01
N ASP A 74 -2.01 -5.77 13.31
CA ASP A 74 -3.03 -6.11 14.30
C ASP A 74 -4.28 -5.25 14.14
N LYS A 75 -4.12 -3.97 13.78
CA LYS A 75 -5.25 -3.09 13.46
C LYS A 75 -6.09 -3.65 12.30
N TRP A 76 -5.47 -4.03 11.19
CA TRP A 76 -6.22 -4.62 10.07
C TRP A 76 -6.85 -5.97 10.41
N ASN A 77 -6.14 -6.83 11.16
CA ASN A 77 -6.69 -8.09 11.64
C ASN A 77 -7.92 -7.88 12.56
N ALA A 78 -7.86 -6.89 13.47
CA ALA A 78 -8.97 -6.55 14.37
C ALA A 78 -10.21 -6.08 13.61
N PHE A 79 -10.04 -5.46 12.44
CA PHE A 79 -11.14 -5.05 11.57
C PHE A 79 -11.69 -6.22 10.74
N GLY A 80 -11.13 -7.43 10.83
CA GLY A 80 -11.63 -8.64 10.18
C GLY A 80 -11.03 -8.92 8.80
N TRP A 81 -9.93 -8.25 8.46
CA TRP A 81 -9.21 -8.46 7.20
C TRP A 81 -8.21 -9.61 7.28
N GLN A 82 -7.90 -10.21 6.14
CA GLN A 82 -6.72 -11.06 6.02
C GLN A 82 -5.50 -10.19 5.70
N THR A 83 -4.55 -10.14 6.63
CA THR A 83 -3.39 -9.27 6.52
C THR A 83 -2.13 -10.06 6.23
N TYR A 84 -1.34 -9.60 5.26
CA TYR A 84 -0.03 -10.15 4.92
C TYR A 84 0.98 -9.02 4.88
N ARG A 85 2.05 -9.08 5.68
CA ARG A 85 3.18 -8.14 5.61
C ARG A 85 4.33 -8.79 4.84
N VAL A 86 4.90 -8.07 3.88
CA VAL A 86 5.91 -8.57 2.93
C VAL A 86 6.97 -7.52 2.66
N ASP A 87 8.15 -7.94 2.20
CA ASP A 87 9.10 -7.03 1.56
C ASP A 87 8.50 -6.50 0.24
N GLY A 88 8.23 -5.20 0.19
CA GLY A 88 7.65 -4.51 -0.96
C GLY A 88 8.56 -4.38 -2.17
N HIS A 89 9.83 -4.79 -2.05
CA HIS A 89 10.78 -4.89 -3.17
C HIS A 89 11.04 -6.33 -3.60
N ASN A 90 10.42 -7.31 -2.93
CA ASN A 90 10.48 -8.72 -3.27
C ASN A 90 9.22 -9.16 -4.02
N PHE A 91 9.31 -9.22 -5.34
CA PHE A 91 8.20 -9.63 -6.20
C PHE A 91 7.64 -11.02 -5.86
N ILE A 92 8.49 -11.95 -5.40
CA ILE A 92 8.06 -13.31 -5.06
C ILE A 92 7.14 -13.26 -3.83
N GLU A 93 7.50 -12.50 -2.81
CA GLU A 93 6.68 -12.34 -1.61
C GLU A 93 5.35 -11.65 -1.91
N ILE A 94 5.37 -10.56 -2.70
CA ILE A 94 4.17 -9.84 -3.13
C ILE A 94 3.23 -10.79 -3.89
N ILE A 95 3.74 -11.50 -4.90
CA ILE A 95 2.94 -12.44 -5.70
C ILE A 95 2.37 -13.55 -4.82
N ASN A 96 3.16 -14.08 -3.89
CA ASN A 96 2.71 -15.13 -2.98
C ASN A 96 1.58 -14.64 -2.06
N ALA A 97 1.68 -13.43 -1.51
CA ALA A 97 0.63 -12.83 -0.69
C ALA A 97 -0.66 -12.57 -1.50
N LEU A 98 -0.52 -12.02 -2.71
CA LEU A 98 -1.65 -11.78 -3.61
C LEU A 98 -2.37 -13.08 -4.00
N LYS A 99 -1.65 -14.19 -4.18
CA LYS A 99 -2.21 -15.51 -4.52
C LYS A 99 -2.88 -16.24 -3.36
N LYS A 100 -2.68 -15.83 -2.11
CA LYS A 100 -3.34 -16.49 -0.95
C LYS A 100 -4.87 -16.47 -1.09
N PRO A 101 -5.59 -17.51 -0.68
CA PRO A 101 -7.05 -17.51 -0.73
C PRO A 101 -7.65 -16.52 0.26
N ASN A 102 -8.68 -15.80 -0.17
CA ASN A 102 -9.31 -14.72 0.60
C ASN A 102 -10.28 -15.23 1.70
N ASN A 103 -10.68 -16.51 1.65
CA ASN A 103 -11.52 -17.21 2.64
C ASN A 103 -12.76 -16.41 3.10
N GLY A 104 -13.46 -15.76 2.16
CA GLY A 104 -14.67 -14.98 2.45
C GLY A 104 -14.41 -13.61 3.10
N LYS A 105 -13.16 -13.17 3.21
CA LYS A 105 -12.75 -11.90 3.83
C LYS A 105 -11.99 -11.02 2.83
N PRO A 106 -12.06 -9.68 2.97
CA PRO A 106 -11.18 -8.80 2.22
C PRO A 106 -9.72 -9.02 2.65
N LYS A 107 -8.79 -8.74 1.73
CA LYS A 107 -7.35 -8.91 1.95
C LYS A 107 -6.64 -7.57 1.97
N ILE A 108 -5.65 -7.42 2.84
CA ILE A 108 -4.65 -6.36 2.73
C ILE A 108 -3.24 -6.93 2.71
N VAL A 109 -2.43 -6.43 1.78
CA VAL A 109 -0.99 -6.69 1.71
C VAL A 109 -0.26 -5.43 2.14
N ILE A 110 0.46 -5.49 3.25
CA ILE A 110 1.30 -4.42 3.77
C ILE A 110 2.69 -4.64 3.19
N ALA A 111 3.08 -3.79 2.23
CA ALA A 111 4.35 -3.86 1.56
C ALA A 111 5.32 -2.89 2.23
N ASP A 112 6.33 -3.42 2.92
CA ASP A 112 7.43 -2.61 3.46
C ASP A 112 8.29 -2.12 2.29
N THR A 113 8.22 -0.82 1.96
CA THR A 113 8.95 -0.24 0.84
C THR A 113 9.96 0.83 1.29
N ILE A 114 10.68 1.38 0.32
CA ILE A 114 11.62 2.49 0.50
C ILE A 114 11.17 3.55 -0.49
N LYS A 115 10.74 4.71 0.01
CA LYS A 115 10.34 5.81 -0.86
C LYS A 115 11.54 6.25 -1.71
N GLY A 116 11.36 6.35 -3.02
CA GLY A 116 12.45 6.68 -3.95
C GLY A 116 13.40 5.52 -4.28
N LYS A 117 13.00 4.26 -4.01
CA LYS A 117 13.83 3.07 -4.28
C LYS A 117 14.46 3.10 -5.68
N GLY A 118 15.75 2.81 -5.73
CA GLY A 118 16.54 2.70 -6.96
C GLY A 118 17.20 4.01 -7.39
N VAL A 119 16.92 5.13 -6.72
CA VAL A 119 17.58 6.42 -6.96
C VAL A 119 18.29 6.85 -5.68
N SER A 120 19.62 6.77 -5.68
CA SER A 120 20.46 6.82 -4.47
C SER A 120 20.22 8.05 -3.59
N PHE A 121 20.01 9.20 -4.21
CA PHE A 121 19.80 10.48 -3.53
C PHE A 121 18.32 10.77 -3.18
N MET A 122 17.40 9.90 -3.61
CA MET A 122 15.97 9.98 -3.29
C MET A 122 15.49 8.96 -2.25
N GLU A 123 16.24 7.88 -2.04
CA GLU A 123 15.86 6.84 -1.09
C GLU A 123 15.69 7.39 0.33
N ASN A 124 14.49 7.20 0.90
CA ASN A 124 14.15 7.54 2.28
C ASN A 124 14.31 9.04 2.65
N GLU A 125 14.19 9.93 1.66
CA GLU A 125 14.44 11.37 1.81
C GLU A 125 13.14 12.19 1.69
N LEU A 126 12.73 12.85 2.78
CA LEU A 126 11.45 13.59 2.86
C LEU A 126 11.31 14.68 1.78
N LYS A 127 12.41 15.35 1.43
CA LYS A 127 12.43 16.45 0.45
C LYS A 127 11.79 16.06 -0.87
N TRP A 128 11.92 14.80 -1.29
CA TRP A 128 11.40 14.31 -2.57
C TRP A 128 9.91 14.00 -2.57
N HIS A 129 9.21 14.20 -1.45
CA HIS A 129 7.76 14.02 -1.43
C HIS A 129 7.00 15.09 -2.23
N TYR A 130 7.53 16.33 -2.29
CA TYR A 130 6.90 17.46 -2.99
C TYR A 130 7.79 18.13 -4.03
N PHE A 131 9.08 17.78 -4.10
CA PHE A 131 10.01 18.48 -4.98
C PHE A 131 9.80 18.13 -6.45
N VAL A 132 9.84 19.14 -7.32
CA VAL A 132 9.72 18.96 -8.76
C VAL A 132 11.02 18.36 -9.31
N VAL A 133 10.90 17.27 -10.07
CA VAL A 133 12.04 16.65 -10.74
C VAL A 133 12.42 17.49 -11.97
N THR A 134 13.54 18.22 -11.90
CA THR A 134 14.11 18.94 -13.04
C THR A 134 14.76 17.96 -14.04
N GLU A 135 15.08 18.42 -15.24
CA GLU A 135 15.74 17.57 -16.26
C GLU A 135 17.14 17.10 -15.80
N GLU A 136 17.86 17.90 -15.01
CA GLU A 136 19.15 17.49 -14.42
C GLU A 136 18.96 16.35 -13.43
N ILE A 137 18.00 16.49 -12.51
CA ILE A 137 17.67 15.48 -11.50
C ILE A 137 17.22 14.19 -12.18
N LYS A 138 16.36 14.30 -13.19
CA LYS A 138 15.88 13.16 -14.00
C LYS A 138 17.03 12.43 -14.68
N LYS A 139 17.98 13.15 -15.27
CA LYS A 139 19.15 12.54 -15.93
C LYS A 139 20.00 11.75 -14.93
N GLN A 140 20.22 12.29 -13.74
CA GLN A 140 20.95 11.62 -12.67
C GLN A 140 20.20 10.38 -12.17
N ALA A 141 18.89 10.50 -11.87
CA ALA A 141 18.06 9.39 -11.44
C ALA A 141 18.03 8.24 -12.46
N MET A 142 18.01 8.55 -13.75
CA MET A 142 18.04 7.56 -14.82
C MET A 142 19.37 6.80 -14.89
N GLN A 143 20.49 7.43 -14.50
CA GLN A 143 21.78 6.74 -14.42
C GLN A 143 21.79 5.72 -13.26
N ASP A 144 21.25 6.11 -12.10
CA ASP A 144 21.12 5.22 -10.95
C ASP A 144 20.24 4.00 -11.26
N LEU A 145 19.06 4.23 -11.86
CA LEU A 145 18.14 3.15 -12.24
C LEU A 145 18.78 2.17 -13.23
N LYS A 146 19.46 2.68 -14.27
CA LYS A 146 20.16 1.82 -15.24
C LYS A 146 21.22 0.96 -14.56
N ARG A 147 21.98 1.51 -13.62
CA ARG A 147 22.98 0.75 -12.86
C ARG A 147 22.32 -0.37 -12.05
N SER A 148 21.24 -0.05 -11.34
CA SER A 148 20.52 -1.02 -10.50
C SER A 148 19.90 -2.18 -11.30
N CYS A 149 19.53 -1.96 -12.56
CA CYS A 149 19.00 -3.00 -13.45
C CYS A 149 20.07 -3.96 -13.98
N HIS A 150 21.36 -3.57 -14.00
CA HIS A 150 22.46 -4.44 -14.45
C HIS A 150 23.06 -5.26 -13.31
N GLU A 151 22.75 -4.92 -12.05
CA GLU A 151 23.25 -5.60 -10.84
C GLU A 151 22.28 -6.68 -10.31
N LYS A 152 21.12 -6.89 -10.95
CA LYS A 152 20.12 -7.94 -10.64
C LYS A 152 20.06 -8.99 -11.74
#